data_AF-A0A165Q9B3-F1
#
_entry.id   AF-A0A165Q9B3-F1
#
_cell.length_a   1.000
_cell.length_b   1.000
_cell.length_c   1.000
_cell.angle_alpha   90.00
_cell.angle_beta   90.00
_cell.angle_gamma   90.00
#
_symmetry.space_group_name_H-M   'P 1'
#
loop_
_entity.id
_entity.type
_entity.pdbx_description
1 polymer ?
#
loop_
_entity_poly.entity_id
_entity_poly.type
_entity_poly.pdbx_seq_one_letter_code
_entity_poly.pdbx_strand_id
1 'polypeptide(L)'
;MPPRRAAAAKAAAANKPASKSKKPASTAKPKSKGKRKRDEVSDAEEDGDDNADEDKADDDADAATDGPGPSKKVKKGTAPVDKFSGMDSAFKLDRGGARNVLLKFVVMDLGTHKVYVGKDGEIYDATLNQTNIGNNNNKFYCLQLLHPEKSSATCVLFTRWGRVGENGASQTKGPFPAEVAVKEFQKQFKNKACCHLDARTAKPKEEKYTWIDMQYDDEEDESAKADGGAAKPREKTPDSVLDKPVKDIIDFIFNENYISQHLGSFNYDANKLPLGKLSKDTVANGYSVLKEIAEALENKDSGTDAASGSSGPKRGAAKKKAGNVFVELTNRYYSIIPHAFGRSKPTVIDTQDLLKQEVDLVGTLAELEETSGIMSGHVSKKEHPTDANLHSLELDEIAPVDVETDEFKALEAYCKETYAYGNYGQKMTLENMFRIERRGERQRWLEGGWDDLPNAEDGTSPRLLLFHGSRSSNFGGILKNGLKIAPPEAPHNGYLQRTTSDTLLDMLKLSAGYTYSGLSDNVGLVLLCEVAAKPYLHRIKNTQFAADECKAAKKTLFKTEATDHAEWVDAGKATGNSKIDGVLMPDVSNIQERAKSEPWWSDNMYVAYDVSQVRLRYLLKMKFGS
;
A
#
# COMPACT_ATOMS: atom_id res chain seq x y z
N MET A 1 64.39 32.72 -22.46
CA MET A 1 64.90 32.62 -23.85
C MET A 1 64.13 31.51 -24.59
N PRO A 2 63.53 31.77 -25.76
CA PRO A 2 63.32 30.75 -26.82
C PRO A 2 64.67 30.48 -27.53
N PRO A 3 64.85 29.52 -28.49
CA PRO A 3 63.87 28.92 -29.43
C PRO A 3 63.98 27.36 -29.52
N ARG A 4 63.52 26.55 -30.50
CA ARG A 4 63.31 26.61 -31.98
C ARG A 4 62.38 25.41 -32.37
N ARG A 5 61.39 25.51 -33.29
CA ARG A 5 61.41 25.08 -34.73
C ARG A 5 62.28 23.84 -35.07
N ALA A 6 61.93 22.89 -35.95
CA ALA A 6 60.75 22.62 -36.81
C ALA A 6 60.81 21.14 -37.32
N ALA A 7 59.73 20.55 -37.86
CA ALA A 7 59.53 20.15 -39.28
C ALA A 7 59.03 18.67 -39.35
N ALA A 8 58.46 18.06 -40.39
CA ALA A 8 57.63 18.43 -41.55
C ALA A 8 57.35 17.13 -42.38
N ALA A 9 56.07 16.90 -42.74
CA ALA A 9 55.55 16.24 -43.96
C ALA A 9 56.05 14.86 -44.50
N LYS A 10 55.09 13.91 -44.66
CA LYS A 10 54.76 13.06 -45.86
C LYS A 10 53.66 12.06 -45.44
N ALA A 11 52.48 11.84 -46.06
CA ALA A 11 51.97 11.84 -47.45
C ALA A 11 51.88 10.44 -48.11
N ALA A 12 50.68 10.07 -48.60
CA ALA A 12 50.32 8.93 -49.48
C ALA A 12 50.42 7.49 -48.89
N ALA A 13 49.60 6.49 -49.27
CA ALA A 13 48.32 6.48 -50.00
C ALA A 13 47.53 5.15 -49.81
N ALA A 14 46.24 5.21 -50.18
CA ALA A 14 45.20 4.18 -50.36
C ALA A 14 45.56 2.68 -50.51
N ASN A 15 44.65 1.81 -50.02
CA ASN A 15 43.86 0.99 -50.96
C ASN A 15 42.48 0.49 -50.42
N LYS A 16 41.48 0.49 -51.32
CA LYS A 16 40.19 -0.27 -51.28
C LYS A 16 40.45 -1.63 -51.99
N PRO A 17 39.58 -2.70 -51.95
CA PRO A 17 38.12 -2.70 -52.25
C PRO A 17 37.31 -3.78 -51.45
N ALA A 18 36.03 -4.13 -51.66
CA ALA A 18 34.77 -3.49 -52.08
C ALA A 18 33.65 -4.58 -52.08
N SER A 19 32.40 -4.18 -51.76
CA SER A 19 31.14 -4.86 -52.20
C SER A 19 30.82 -6.24 -51.55
N LYS A 20 29.58 -6.76 -51.51
CA LYS A 20 28.31 -6.49 -52.23
C LYS A 20 27.08 -6.61 -51.29
N SER A 21 25.96 -6.04 -51.72
CA SER A 21 24.63 -6.10 -51.09
C SER A 21 23.79 -7.31 -51.51
N LYS A 22 22.88 -7.79 -50.63
CA LYS A 22 21.40 -7.85 -50.83
C LYS A 22 20.66 -8.79 -49.85
N LYS A 23 19.52 -8.30 -49.32
CA LYS A 23 18.35 -9.07 -48.81
C LYS A 23 17.66 -9.81 -49.98
N PRO A 24 16.80 -10.87 -49.82
CA PRO A 24 15.56 -10.77 -49.02
C PRO A 24 14.88 -12.07 -48.49
N ALA A 25 13.71 -11.85 -47.86
CA ALA A 25 12.49 -12.68 -47.88
C ALA A 25 12.32 -13.89 -46.92
N SER A 26 11.05 -14.22 -46.72
CA SER A 26 10.41 -15.06 -45.69
C SER A 26 9.97 -16.43 -46.19
N THR A 27 9.81 -17.44 -45.30
CA THR A 27 8.69 -18.42 -45.37
C THR A 27 8.52 -19.28 -44.10
N ALA A 28 7.26 -19.41 -43.66
CA ALA A 28 6.52 -20.61 -43.18
C ALA A 28 7.06 -21.62 -42.11
N LYS A 29 6.09 -22.11 -41.31
CA LYS A 29 6.15 -23.26 -40.38
C LYS A 29 6.41 -24.61 -41.08
N PRO A 30 6.75 -25.64 -40.28
CA PRO A 30 5.99 -26.89 -40.34
C PRO A 30 5.34 -27.30 -39.00
N LYS A 31 4.29 -28.13 -39.07
CA LYS A 31 3.74 -28.92 -37.95
C LYS A 31 4.28 -30.34 -38.04
N SER A 32 4.42 -31.04 -36.92
CA SER A 32 4.31 -32.51 -36.88
C SER A 32 3.68 -32.97 -35.56
N LYS A 33 2.97 -34.10 -35.61
CA LYS A 33 2.40 -34.80 -34.44
C LYS A 33 3.31 -35.99 -34.09
N GLY A 34 3.48 -36.31 -32.82
CA GLY A 34 4.12 -37.54 -32.35
C GLY A 34 3.50 -38.02 -31.04
N LYS A 35 2.98 -39.26 -31.01
CA LYS A 35 2.25 -39.87 -29.90
C LYS A 35 3.01 -41.12 -29.43
N ARG A 36 3.33 -41.22 -28.14
CA ARG A 36 3.76 -42.43 -27.37
C ARG A 36 3.75 -42.02 -25.89
N LYS A 37 2.89 -42.56 -25.02
CA LYS A 37 2.85 -43.94 -24.48
C LYS A 37 4.13 -44.24 -23.71
N ARG A 38 4.02 -44.23 -22.37
CA ARG A 38 5.02 -44.72 -21.42
C ARG A 38 4.35 -45.90 -20.72
N ASP A 39 4.89 -47.09 -20.92
CA ASP A 39 4.48 -48.29 -20.22
C ASP A 39 5.22 -48.38 -18.87
N GLU A 40 4.71 -49.22 -17.98
CA GLU A 40 5.11 -49.40 -16.57
C GLU A 40 6.33 -50.34 -16.40
N VAL A 41 6.46 -50.94 -15.20
CA VAL A 41 7.39 -52.00 -14.77
C VAL A 41 8.75 -51.47 -14.27
N SER A 42 9.29 -51.88 -13.13
CA SER A 42 8.73 -52.39 -11.85
C SER A 42 9.87 -52.32 -10.80
N ASP A 43 9.56 -52.38 -9.51
CA ASP A 43 9.99 -53.47 -8.62
C ASP A 43 9.60 -53.16 -7.17
N ALA A 44 9.24 -54.21 -6.44
CA ALA A 44 8.75 -54.17 -5.07
C ALA A 44 9.86 -54.50 -4.07
N GLU A 45 9.63 -54.21 -2.79
CA GLU A 45 9.73 -55.22 -1.74
C GLU A 45 8.59 -55.00 -0.71
N GLU A 46 8.14 -56.09 -0.10
CA GLU A 46 7.05 -56.14 0.88
C GLU A 46 7.58 -55.90 2.30
N ASP A 47 6.71 -55.41 3.19
CA ASP A 47 6.37 -56.11 4.43
C ASP A 47 5.18 -55.40 5.09
N GLY A 48 4.18 -56.18 5.52
CA GLY A 48 2.91 -55.67 6.06
C GLY A 48 2.78 -55.83 7.57
N ASP A 49 1.73 -55.24 8.13
CA ASP A 49 0.85 -55.95 9.08
C ASP A 49 -0.55 -55.30 9.06
N ASP A 50 -1.55 -56.11 9.38
CA ASP A 50 -2.97 -55.80 9.20
C ASP A 50 -3.54 -54.89 10.29
N ASN A 51 -4.61 -54.16 9.94
CA ASN A 51 -5.93 -54.41 10.54
C ASN A 51 -7.02 -53.66 9.74
N ALA A 52 -8.00 -54.42 9.26
CA ALA A 52 -9.21 -53.89 8.65
C ALA A 52 -10.23 -53.48 9.72
N ASP A 53 -11.15 -52.60 9.35
CA ASP A 53 -12.56 -52.99 9.39
C ASP A 53 -13.33 -52.25 8.28
N GLU A 54 -14.12 -53.01 7.53
CA GLU A 54 -14.99 -52.53 6.44
C GLU A 54 -16.25 -51.90 7.05
N ASP A 55 -16.95 -50.96 6.43
CA ASP A 55 -18.05 -51.16 5.47
C ASP A 55 -18.83 -49.82 5.46
N LYS A 56 -19.62 -49.40 4.46
CA LYS A 56 -20.06 -50.03 3.21
C LYS A 56 -20.33 -48.93 2.18
N ALA A 57 -20.17 -49.24 0.90
CA ALA A 57 -20.69 -48.41 -0.18
C ALA A 57 -22.18 -48.68 -0.42
N ASP A 58 -22.85 -47.76 -1.11
CA ASP A 58 -23.90 -48.10 -2.07
C ASP A 58 -23.68 -47.20 -3.31
N ASP A 59 -23.40 -47.84 -4.44
CA ASP A 59 -23.44 -47.22 -5.77
C ASP A 59 -24.90 -47.15 -6.25
N ASP A 60 -25.20 -46.16 -7.09
CA ASP A 60 -26.13 -46.41 -8.19
C ASP A 60 -25.76 -45.52 -9.39
N ALA A 61 -25.50 -46.18 -10.52
CA ALA A 61 -25.11 -45.54 -11.77
C ALA A 61 -26.10 -45.95 -12.87
N ASP A 62 -26.50 -45.01 -13.72
CA ASP A 62 -27.18 -45.36 -14.96
C ASP A 62 -26.81 -44.42 -16.11
N ALA A 63 -26.86 -44.91 -17.35
CA ALA A 63 -25.98 -44.42 -18.43
C ALA A 63 -26.68 -44.08 -19.76
N ALA A 64 -25.91 -43.35 -20.59
CA ALA A 64 -25.98 -43.23 -22.06
C ALA A 64 -27.06 -42.33 -22.72
N THR A 65 -26.63 -41.37 -23.56
CA THR A 65 -26.64 -41.47 -25.05
C THR A 65 -26.12 -40.16 -25.73
N ASP A 66 -25.75 -40.23 -27.01
CA ASP A 66 -24.88 -39.26 -27.72
C ASP A 66 -25.57 -38.26 -28.68
N GLY A 67 -25.16 -36.98 -28.61
CA GLY A 67 -25.06 -35.97 -29.70
C GLY A 67 -26.34 -35.38 -30.36
N PRO A 68 -26.21 -34.35 -31.25
CA PRO A 68 -25.16 -33.32 -31.42
C PRO A 68 -25.69 -31.86 -31.19
N GLY A 69 -24.80 -30.85 -31.20
CA GLY A 69 -25.10 -29.46 -30.76
C GLY A 69 -25.99 -28.58 -31.67
N PRO A 70 -26.34 -27.35 -31.22
CA PRO A 70 -25.60 -26.19 -31.75
C PRO A 70 -25.32 -25.02 -30.77
N SER A 71 -24.40 -24.14 -31.19
CA SER A 71 -23.85 -23.00 -30.45
C SER A 71 -24.89 -21.96 -29.98
N LYS A 72 -24.80 -21.51 -28.71
CA LYS A 72 -25.44 -20.27 -28.23
C LYS A 72 -24.51 -19.40 -27.39
N LYS A 73 -24.64 -18.09 -27.64
CA LYS A 73 -23.88 -16.96 -27.09
C LYS A 73 -23.73 -17.01 -25.56
N VAL A 74 -22.52 -16.79 -25.07
CA VAL A 74 -22.26 -16.44 -23.67
C VAL A 74 -22.91 -15.09 -23.38
N LYS A 75 -23.99 -15.08 -22.58
CA LYS A 75 -24.45 -13.85 -21.93
C LYS A 75 -23.45 -13.54 -20.81
N LYS A 76 -22.99 -12.29 -20.70
CA LYS A 76 -22.38 -11.79 -19.46
C LYS A 76 -23.41 -11.99 -18.33
N GLY A 77 -23.15 -12.92 -17.43
CA GLY A 77 -23.85 -12.99 -16.16
C GLY A 77 -23.37 -11.82 -15.30
N THR A 78 -24.25 -10.85 -15.05
CA THR A 78 -24.06 -9.92 -13.93
C THR A 78 -23.98 -10.75 -12.65
N ALA A 79 -22.92 -10.54 -11.85
CA ALA A 79 -22.84 -11.13 -10.53
C ALA A 79 -24.05 -10.70 -9.67
N PRO A 80 -24.57 -11.55 -8.77
CA PRO A 80 -25.63 -11.15 -7.86
C PRO A 80 -25.11 -10.05 -6.93
N VAL A 81 -25.88 -8.96 -6.81
CA VAL A 81 -25.60 -7.88 -5.86
C VAL A 81 -25.74 -8.43 -4.44
N ASP A 82 -24.73 -8.17 -3.59
CA ASP A 82 -24.71 -8.63 -2.21
C ASP A 82 -25.69 -7.79 -1.35
N LYS A 83 -26.30 -8.43 -0.35
CA LYS A 83 -27.19 -7.77 0.63
C LYS A 83 -26.46 -7.36 1.90
N PHE A 84 -25.16 -7.65 1.98
CA PHE A 84 -24.30 -7.39 3.13
C PHE A 84 -22.99 -6.68 2.75
N SER A 85 -22.85 -6.20 1.51
CA SER A 85 -21.82 -5.27 1.09
C SER A 85 -22.25 -3.86 1.48
N GLY A 86 -21.52 -3.24 2.39
CA GLY A 86 -21.79 -1.88 2.85
C GLY A 86 -21.39 -0.83 1.82
N MET A 87 -22.16 -0.72 0.74
CA MET A 87 -22.19 0.45 -0.15
C MET A 87 -23.66 0.71 -0.52
N ASP A 88 -24.13 1.93 -0.28
CA ASP A 88 -25.42 2.48 -0.73
C ASP A 88 -26.74 1.96 -0.11
N SER A 89 -26.99 2.29 1.17
CA SER A 89 -28.35 2.63 1.65
C SER A 89 -28.30 3.71 2.75
N ALA A 90 -28.99 4.84 2.55
CA ALA A 90 -29.08 5.94 3.52
C ALA A 90 -30.50 6.53 3.57
N PHE A 91 -31.07 6.66 4.77
CA PHE A 91 -32.38 7.27 5.00
C PHE A 91 -32.43 8.12 6.29
N LYS A 92 -33.38 9.06 6.29
CA LYS A 92 -33.42 10.29 7.10
C LYS A 92 -33.87 10.11 8.54
N LEU A 93 -33.41 11.01 9.41
CA LEU A 93 -34.02 11.30 10.70
C LEU A 93 -34.79 12.64 10.74
N ASP A 94 -35.75 12.75 11.65
CA ASP A 94 -36.36 14.01 12.11
C ASP A 94 -35.88 14.35 13.53
N ARG A 95 -35.93 15.63 13.90
CA ARG A 95 -35.12 16.24 14.97
C ARG A 95 -35.54 15.80 16.39
N GLY A 96 -34.59 15.27 17.15
CA GLY A 96 -34.69 15.09 18.60
C GLY A 96 -33.31 14.87 19.21
N GLY A 97 -32.90 15.72 20.15
CA GLY A 97 -31.51 15.80 20.61
C GLY A 97 -31.01 14.60 21.41
N ALA A 98 -30.30 13.69 20.73
CA ALA A 98 -29.31 12.77 21.28
C ALA A 98 -28.24 12.53 20.19
N ARG A 99 -26.99 12.26 20.55
CA ARG A 99 -25.90 12.00 19.58
C ARG A 99 -26.22 10.72 18.79
N ASN A 100 -26.40 10.84 17.47
CA ASN A 100 -26.64 9.72 16.57
C ASN A 100 -25.34 9.26 15.93
N VAL A 101 -24.79 8.13 16.40
CA VAL A 101 -23.69 7.45 15.69
C VAL A 101 -24.30 6.52 14.65
N LEU A 102 -24.09 6.79 13.37
CA LEU A 102 -24.61 5.95 12.28
C LEU A 102 -23.62 4.83 11.93
N LEU A 103 -23.58 3.79 12.76
CA LEU A 103 -22.76 2.60 12.49
C LEU A 103 -23.21 1.86 11.22
N LYS A 104 -22.56 2.15 10.09
CA LYS A 104 -22.79 1.48 8.78
C LYS A 104 -22.09 0.12 8.63
N PHE A 105 -21.44 -0.40 9.66
CA PHE A 105 -20.55 -1.58 9.53
C PHE A 105 -21.26 -2.88 9.82
N VAL A 106 -21.17 -3.84 8.89
CA VAL A 106 -21.64 -5.24 9.04
C VAL A 106 -23.12 -5.40 9.48
N VAL A 107 -23.92 -4.35 9.33
CA VAL A 107 -25.32 -4.32 9.76
C VAL A 107 -26.14 -5.33 8.94
N MET A 108 -26.97 -6.12 9.63
CA MET A 108 -28.15 -6.69 8.99
C MET A 108 -29.07 -5.51 8.66
N ASP A 109 -29.08 -5.03 7.40
CA ASP A 109 -29.89 -3.86 7.02
C ASP A 109 -31.39 -4.17 7.18
N LEU A 110 -31.89 -3.80 8.36
CA LEU A 110 -33.30 -3.82 8.73
C LEU A 110 -33.97 -2.47 8.40
N GLY A 111 -33.23 -1.47 7.89
CA GLY A 111 -33.69 -0.12 7.55
C GLY A 111 -34.36 0.69 8.67
N THR A 112 -34.35 0.17 9.91
CA THR A 112 -35.23 0.61 11.01
C THR A 112 -34.61 0.49 12.40
N HIS A 113 -33.34 0.05 12.46
CA HIS A 113 -32.63 -0.25 13.70
C HIS A 113 -31.28 0.47 13.74
N LYS A 114 -30.84 0.85 14.95
CA LYS A 114 -29.53 1.46 15.24
C LYS A 114 -28.75 0.56 16.20
N VAL A 115 -27.42 0.67 16.20
CA VAL A 115 -26.56 0.03 17.21
C VAL A 115 -26.80 0.68 18.57
N TYR A 116 -26.90 -0.15 19.60
CA TYR A 116 -27.12 0.26 20.97
C TYR A 116 -25.83 0.83 21.58
N VAL A 117 -25.94 2.05 22.11
CA VAL A 117 -24.91 2.71 22.90
C VAL A 117 -25.34 2.72 24.36
N GLY A 118 -24.45 2.31 25.26
CA GLY A 118 -24.68 2.30 26.69
C GLY A 118 -24.79 3.70 27.29
N LYS A 119 -25.29 3.80 28.53
CA LYS A 119 -25.39 5.08 29.28
C LYS A 119 -24.02 5.66 29.65
N ASP A 120 -23.01 4.81 29.63
CA ASP A 120 -21.57 5.06 29.78
C ASP A 120 -20.89 5.50 28.47
N GLY A 121 -21.59 5.40 27.33
CA GLY A 121 -21.03 5.67 26.00
C GLY A 121 -20.41 4.45 25.31
N GLU A 122 -20.41 3.26 25.95
CA GLU A 122 -19.88 2.05 25.33
C GLU A 122 -20.75 1.62 24.14
N ILE A 123 -20.15 1.48 22.96
CA ILE A 123 -20.83 1.06 21.73
C ILE A 123 -20.85 -0.46 21.69
N TYR A 124 -22.04 -1.07 21.62
CA TYR A 124 -22.20 -2.52 21.61
C TYR A 124 -22.10 -3.10 20.19
N ASP A 125 -20.95 -2.86 19.57
CA ASP A 125 -20.47 -3.46 18.32
C ASP A 125 -19.05 -4.00 18.54
N ALA A 126 -18.78 -5.21 18.04
CA ALA A 126 -17.48 -5.82 18.11
C ALA A 126 -17.22 -6.69 16.87
N THR A 127 -16.19 -6.32 16.09
CA THR A 127 -15.61 -7.20 15.08
C THR A 127 -14.46 -7.98 15.69
N LEU A 128 -14.50 -9.30 15.55
CA LEU A 128 -13.46 -10.21 16.00
C LEU A 128 -12.87 -10.99 14.82
N ASN A 129 -11.59 -11.33 14.89
CA ASN A 129 -10.90 -12.13 13.88
C ASN A 129 -9.95 -13.17 14.50
N GLN A 130 -9.70 -14.26 13.77
CA GLN A 130 -8.87 -15.38 14.21
C GLN A 130 -8.19 -16.05 13.02
N THR A 131 -6.86 -16.06 13.02
CA THR A 131 -6.05 -16.87 12.10
C THR A 131 -5.29 -17.98 12.84
N ASN A 132 -5.39 -19.21 12.32
CA ASN A 132 -4.55 -20.35 12.68
C ASN A 132 -4.21 -21.11 11.39
N ILE A 133 -3.01 -20.84 10.88
CA ILE A 133 -2.39 -21.42 9.68
C ILE A 133 -2.35 -22.94 9.76
N GLY A 134 -1.98 -23.52 10.91
CA GLY A 134 -1.87 -24.97 11.08
C GLY A 134 -3.15 -25.70 10.68
N ASN A 135 -4.29 -25.17 11.11
CA ASN A 135 -5.63 -25.71 10.86
C ASN A 135 -6.35 -25.09 9.64
N ASN A 136 -5.68 -24.26 8.82
CA ASN A 136 -6.29 -23.43 7.75
C ASN A 136 -7.54 -22.64 8.24
N ASN A 137 -7.51 -22.17 9.48
CA ASN A 137 -8.54 -21.31 10.04
C ASN A 137 -8.16 -19.84 9.76
N ASN A 138 -9.10 -19.09 9.21
CA ASN A 138 -9.02 -17.64 9.03
C ASN A 138 -10.46 -17.12 9.07
N LYS A 139 -10.90 -16.64 10.23
CA LYS A 139 -12.32 -16.54 10.59
C LYS A 139 -12.65 -15.20 11.24
N PHE A 140 -13.71 -14.55 10.75
CA PHE A 140 -14.30 -13.40 11.41
C PHE A 140 -15.51 -13.80 12.27
N TYR A 141 -15.79 -13.01 13.29
CA TYR A 141 -17.00 -13.10 14.12
C TYR A 141 -17.41 -11.69 14.57
N CYS A 142 -18.48 -11.16 13.98
CA CYS A 142 -19.04 -9.85 14.35
C CYS A 142 -20.23 -10.03 15.31
N LEU A 143 -20.33 -9.12 16.27
CA LEU A 143 -21.44 -9.02 17.22
C LEU A 143 -21.99 -7.60 17.20
N GLN A 144 -23.30 -7.45 17.09
CA GLN A 144 -23.96 -6.15 17.19
C GLN A 144 -25.21 -6.23 18.03
N LEU A 145 -25.38 -5.26 18.92
CA LEU A 145 -26.61 -5.09 19.67
C LEU A 145 -27.46 -4.01 18.97
N LEU A 146 -28.56 -4.40 18.35
CA LEU A 146 -29.39 -3.52 17.52
C LEU A 146 -30.72 -3.23 18.22
N HIS A 147 -31.21 -1.98 18.18
CA HIS A 147 -32.55 -1.63 18.69
C HIS A 147 -33.34 -0.85 17.64
N PRO A 148 -34.69 -0.91 17.64
CA PRO A 148 -35.51 -0.07 16.77
C PRO A 148 -35.17 1.42 17.00
N GLU A 149 -35.06 2.18 15.92
CA GLU A 149 -34.68 3.60 15.97
C GLU A 149 -35.57 4.44 16.90
N LYS A 150 -36.85 4.08 17.01
CA LYS A 150 -37.85 4.76 17.86
C LYS A 150 -37.78 4.37 19.34
N SER A 151 -37.05 3.32 19.72
CA SER A 151 -36.94 2.87 21.12
C SER A 151 -35.76 1.93 21.35
N SER A 152 -34.91 2.28 22.32
CA SER A 152 -33.84 1.42 22.83
C SER A 152 -34.29 0.43 23.93
N ALA A 153 -35.58 0.37 24.26
CA ALA A 153 -36.09 -0.46 25.36
C ALA A 153 -35.92 -1.97 25.09
N THR A 154 -36.05 -2.37 23.83
CA THR A 154 -35.88 -3.76 23.36
C THR A 154 -34.76 -3.82 22.33
N CYS A 155 -33.74 -4.64 22.59
CA CYS A 155 -32.60 -4.85 21.72
C CYS A 155 -32.56 -6.29 21.20
N VAL A 156 -31.95 -6.46 20.04
CA VAL A 156 -31.76 -7.71 19.30
C VAL A 156 -30.27 -7.92 19.15
N LEU A 157 -29.76 -9.08 19.58
CA LEU A 157 -28.35 -9.43 19.41
C LEU A 157 -28.19 -10.09 18.03
N PHE A 158 -27.57 -9.38 17.10
CA PHE A 158 -27.14 -9.90 15.81
C PHE A 158 -25.70 -10.44 15.91
N THR A 159 -25.45 -11.55 15.24
CA THR A 159 -24.11 -12.14 15.12
C THR A 159 -23.89 -12.67 13.72
N ARG A 160 -22.71 -12.46 13.15
CA ARG A 160 -22.31 -12.92 11.81
C ARG A 160 -20.92 -13.52 11.88
N TRP A 161 -20.69 -14.65 11.24
CA TRP A 161 -19.39 -15.33 11.27
C TRP A 161 -19.13 -16.16 10.04
N GLY A 162 -17.86 -16.30 9.68
CA GLY A 162 -17.48 -17.05 8.49
C GLY A 162 -15.98 -17.04 8.28
N ARG A 163 -15.57 -17.41 7.08
CA ARG A 163 -14.20 -17.25 6.61
C ARG A 163 -13.98 -15.81 6.15
N VAL A 164 -12.84 -15.19 6.47
CA VAL A 164 -12.52 -13.85 5.96
C VAL A 164 -12.49 -13.89 4.42
N GLY A 165 -13.07 -12.88 3.77
CA GLY A 165 -13.38 -12.91 2.34
C GLY A 165 -14.80 -13.39 1.99
N GLU A 166 -15.48 -14.15 2.84
CA GLU A 166 -16.77 -14.80 2.52
C GLU A 166 -17.95 -14.29 3.35
N ASN A 167 -19.19 -14.45 2.85
CA ASN A 167 -20.36 -13.88 3.51
C ASN A 167 -20.67 -14.50 4.89
N GLY A 168 -20.34 -15.78 5.07
CA GLY A 168 -20.55 -16.51 6.31
C GLY A 168 -22.01 -16.88 6.59
N ALA A 169 -22.26 -17.29 7.83
CA ALA A 169 -23.59 -17.47 8.40
C ALA A 169 -23.91 -16.34 9.38
N SER A 170 -25.18 -16.18 9.73
CA SER A 170 -25.62 -15.24 10.76
C SER A 170 -26.72 -15.81 11.64
N GLN A 171 -26.88 -15.22 12.82
CA GLN A 171 -27.95 -15.52 13.77
C GLN A 171 -28.36 -14.27 14.51
N THR A 172 -29.68 -14.16 14.72
CA THR A 172 -30.34 -13.09 15.46
C THR A 172 -30.97 -13.69 16.72
N LYS A 173 -30.80 -13.06 17.88
CA LYS A 173 -31.37 -13.48 19.17
C LYS A 173 -32.16 -12.35 19.82
N GLY A 174 -33.26 -12.69 20.48
CA GLY A 174 -34.16 -11.74 21.14
C GLY A 174 -35.50 -11.60 20.39
N PRO A 175 -36.20 -10.45 20.51
CA PRO A 175 -35.78 -9.25 21.25
C PRO A 175 -35.70 -9.48 22.76
N PHE A 176 -34.80 -8.75 23.41
CA PHE A 176 -34.57 -8.76 24.86
C PHE A 176 -34.70 -7.33 25.42
N PRO A 177 -35.07 -7.15 26.70
CA PRO A 177 -34.85 -5.88 27.40
C PRO A 177 -33.37 -5.49 27.36
N ALA A 178 -33.06 -4.20 27.18
CA ALA A 178 -31.69 -3.72 26.96
C ALA A 178 -30.64 -4.29 27.93
N GLU A 179 -30.93 -4.34 29.24
CA GLU A 179 -30.01 -4.88 30.26
C GLU A 179 -29.71 -6.38 30.09
N VAL A 180 -30.68 -7.17 29.61
CA VAL A 180 -30.51 -8.60 29.30
C VAL A 180 -29.72 -8.76 28.01
N ALA A 181 -30.00 -7.90 27.04
CA ALA A 181 -29.36 -7.89 25.74
C ALA A 181 -27.85 -7.56 25.83
N VAL A 182 -27.49 -6.57 26.67
CA VAL A 182 -26.10 -6.25 27.06
C VAL A 182 -25.39 -7.45 27.69
N LYS A 183 -26.04 -8.16 28.63
CA LYS A 183 -25.46 -9.36 29.27
C LYS A 183 -25.22 -10.49 28.27
N GLU A 184 -26.15 -10.74 27.34
CA GLU A 184 -25.96 -11.74 26.29
C GLU A 184 -24.87 -11.34 25.27
N PHE A 185 -24.73 -10.04 24.95
CA PHE A 185 -23.61 -9.53 24.14
C PHE A 185 -22.27 -9.80 24.83
N GLN A 186 -22.10 -9.33 26.08
CA GLN A 186 -20.85 -9.50 26.85
C GLN A 186 -20.49 -10.98 27.05
N LYS A 187 -21.49 -11.84 27.29
CA LYS A 187 -21.33 -13.30 27.37
C LYS A 187 -20.89 -13.90 26.03
N GLN A 188 -21.52 -13.51 24.92
CA GLN A 188 -21.15 -14.00 23.59
C GLN A 188 -19.74 -13.54 23.19
N PHE A 189 -19.38 -12.28 23.48
CA PHE A 189 -18.02 -11.75 23.31
C PHE A 189 -17.01 -12.56 24.13
N LYS A 190 -17.23 -12.72 25.44
CA LYS A 190 -16.34 -13.47 26.35
C LYS A 190 -16.17 -14.93 25.92
N ASN A 191 -17.21 -15.56 25.37
CA ASN A 191 -17.14 -16.92 24.84
C ASN A 191 -16.26 -17.05 23.58
N LYS A 192 -16.04 -15.96 22.83
CA LYS A 192 -15.22 -15.94 21.59
C LYS A 192 -13.81 -15.41 21.81
N ALA A 193 -13.68 -14.26 22.46
CA ALA A 193 -12.40 -13.60 22.75
C ALA A 193 -11.70 -14.15 24.01
N CYS A 194 -12.43 -14.86 24.88
CA CYS A 194 -11.91 -15.38 26.17
C CYS A 194 -11.36 -14.32 27.15
N CYS A 195 -11.75 -13.06 26.97
CA CYS A 195 -11.57 -11.93 27.88
C CYS A 195 -12.93 -11.26 28.19
N HIS A 196 -12.97 -10.32 29.15
CA HIS A 196 -14.13 -9.44 29.34
C HIS A 196 -14.09 -8.29 28.31
N LEU A 197 -15.25 -7.69 28.01
CA LEU A 197 -15.36 -6.58 27.03
C LEU A 197 -14.48 -5.39 27.45
N ASP A 198 -14.44 -5.06 28.74
CA ASP A 198 -13.61 -3.99 29.31
C ASP A 198 -12.09 -4.29 29.24
N ALA A 199 -11.72 -5.53 28.91
CA ALA A 199 -10.34 -6.00 28.72
C ALA A 199 -10.06 -6.40 27.26
N ARG A 200 -10.86 -5.91 26.29
CA ARG A 200 -10.77 -6.22 24.85
C ARG A 200 -9.44 -5.84 24.19
N THR A 201 -8.76 -4.82 24.72
CA THR A 201 -7.44 -4.33 24.27
C THR A 201 -6.26 -5.15 24.81
N ALA A 202 -6.48 -6.05 25.77
CA ALA A 202 -5.41 -6.87 26.32
C ALA A 202 -4.89 -7.89 25.30
N LYS A 203 -3.60 -8.28 25.41
CA LYS A 203 -2.97 -9.27 24.50
C LYS A 203 -3.86 -10.52 24.35
N PRO A 204 -4.32 -10.84 23.12
CA PRO A 204 -5.20 -11.98 22.89
C PRO A 204 -4.59 -13.30 23.36
N LYS A 205 -5.45 -14.22 23.81
CA LYS A 205 -5.05 -15.60 24.11
C LYS A 205 -4.75 -16.35 22.81
N GLU A 206 -3.73 -17.21 22.85
CA GLU A 206 -3.37 -18.07 21.73
C GLU A 206 -4.57 -18.91 21.26
N GLU A 207 -4.71 -19.06 19.94
CA GLU A 207 -5.83 -19.73 19.27
C GLU A 207 -7.25 -19.24 19.67
N LYS A 208 -7.39 -17.99 20.13
CA LYS A 208 -8.69 -17.31 20.34
C LYS A 208 -8.91 -16.18 19.34
N TYR A 209 -10.08 -15.55 19.43
CA TYR A 209 -10.41 -14.41 18.60
C TYR A 209 -9.77 -13.15 19.19
N THR A 210 -9.07 -12.40 18.33
CA THR A 210 -8.62 -11.04 18.59
C THR A 210 -9.77 -10.07 18.31
N TRP A 211 -9.98 -9.08 19.18
CA TRP A 211 -10.87 -7.96 18.87
C TRP A 211 -10.14 -6.97 17.97
N ILE A 212 -10.85 -6.49 16.95
CA ILE A 212 -10.37 -5.46 16.03
C ILE A 212 -11.08 -4.17 16.40
N ASP A 213 -10.28 -3.17 16.73
CA ASP A 213 -10.78 -1.85 17.05
C ASP A 213 -11.04 -1.06 15.77
N MET A 214 -12.30 -0.66 15.62
CA MET A 214 -12.85 -0.05 14.41
C MET A 214 -13.27 1.37 14.73
N GLN A 215 -12.92 2.31 13.85
CA GLN A 215 -13.37 3.69 13.96
C GLN A 215 -14.82 3.80 13.51
N TYR A 216 -15.61 4.49 14.32
CA TYR A 216 -17.00 4.81 14.03
C TYR A 216 -17.08 6.31 13.77
N ASP A 217 -17.74 6.71 12.67
CA ASP A 217 -17.93 8.13 12.38
C ASP A 217 -19.03 8.67 13.30
N ASP A 218 -18.75 9.78 13.96
CA ASP A 218 -19.66 10.42 14.93
C ASP A 218 -20.88 11.13 14.27
N GLU A 219 -21.00 11.12 12.94
CA GLU A 219 -21.89 12.03 12.20
C GLU A 219 -22.80 11.35 11.14
N GLU A 220 -23.92 12.00 10.83
CA GLU A 220 -24.96 11.51 9.91
C GLU A 220 -24.58 11.77 8.43
N ASP A 221 -23.95 10.78 7.78
CA ASP A 221 -23.70 10.77 6.33
C ASP A 221 -24.99 10.93 5.47
N GLU A 222 -25.28 12.15 5.01
CA GLU A 222 -26.33 12.42 4.00
C GLU A 222 -25.83 12.28 2.53
N SER A 223 -24.57 11.86 2.32
CA SER A 223 -23.86 11.90 1.03
C SER A 223 -23.98 10.65 0.14
N ALA A 224 -24.26 9.46 0.69
CA ALA A 224 -24.28 8.20 -0.07
C ALA A 224 -25.61 7.96 -0.82
N LYS A 225 -25.62 8.16 -2.16
CA LYS A 225 -26.74 7.80 -3.05
C LYS A 225 -26.32 7.37 -4.46
N ALA A 226 -26.04 6.08 -4.70
CA ALA A 226 -26.12 5.47 -6.05
C ALA A 226 -26.34 3.93 -6.06
N ASP A 227 -27.36 3.34 -6.68
CA ASP A 227 -28.67 3.82 -7.13
C ASP A 227 -29.61 2.59 -7.26
N GLY A 228 -30.61 2.45 -6.38
CA GLY A 228 -31.23 1.15 -6.06
C GLY A 228 -32.75 1.15 -5.82
N GLY A 229 -33.49 2.09 -6.41
CA GLY A 229 -34.95 2.08 -6.32
C GLY A 229 -35.64 3.35 -6.81
N ALA A 230 -36.53 3.21 -7.81
CA ALA A 230 -37.53 4.17 -8.29
C ALA A 230 -37.20 5.67 -8.07
N ALA A 231 -36.46 6.25 -9.01
CA ALA A 231 -35.95 7.61 -8.94
C ALA A 231 -37.02 8.68 -8.60
N LYS A 232 -36.87 9.31 -7.43
CA LYS A 232 -37.19 10.74 -7.30
C LYS A 232 -36.12 11.55 -8.03
N PRO A 233 -36.41 12.77 -8.52
CA PRO A 233 -35.39 13.58 -9.18
C PRO A 233 -34.19 13.79 -8.26
N ARG A 234 -32.99 13.40 -8.71
CA ARG A 234 -31.74 13.83 -8.07
C ARG A 234 -31.71 15.36 -8.13
N GLU A 235 -31.48 16.02 -7.00
CA GLU A 235 -30.90 17.35 -7.03
C GLU A 235 -29.59 17.23 -7.82
N LYS A 236 -29.40 18.09 -8.84
CA LYS A 236 -28.19 18.02 -9.65
C LYS A 236 -26.99 18.36 -8.78
N THR A 237 -26.01 17.47 -8.71
CA THR A 237 -24.68 17.82 -8.21
C THR A 237 -24.21 19.08 -8.94
N PRO A 238 -23.73 20.12 -8.24
CA PRO A 238 -23.13 21.28 -8.88
C PRO A 238 -21.97 20.85 -9.80
N ASP A 239 -21.75 21.58 -10.90
CA ASP A 239 -20.57 21.38 -11.73
C ASP A 239 -19.32 21.84 -10.96
N SER A 240 -18.20 21.13 -11.15
CA SER A 240 -16.90 21.50 -10.58
C SER A 240 -16.43 22.85 -11.14
N VAL A 241 -15.85 23.69 -10.26
CA VAL A 241 -15.22 24.98 -10.66
C VAL A 241 -13.71 24.84 -10.88
N LEU A 242 -13.15 23.64 -10.70
CA LEU A 242 -11.72 23.38 -10.85
C LEU A 242 -11.30 23.32 -12.33
N ASP A 243 -10.12 23.84 -12.62
CA ASP A 243 -9.46 23.62 -13.90
C ASP A 243 -9.27 22.13 -14.17
N LYS A 244 -9.51 21.70 -15.41
CA LYS A 244 -9.53 20.27 -15.77
C LYS A 244 -8.29 19.49 -15.28
N PRO A 245 -7.04 19.96 -15.41
CA PRO A 245 -5.88 19.21 -14.90
C PRO A 245 -5.95 18.98 -13.39
N VAL A 246 -6.40 19.98 -12.61
CA VAL A 246 -6.55 19.90 -11.15
C VAL A 246 -7.69 18.94 -10.80
N LYS A 247 -8.84 19.05 -11.48
CA LYS A 247 -9.94 18.11 -11.31
C LYS A 247 -9.52 16.66 -11.59
N ASP A 248 -8.84 16.42 -12.72
CA ASP A 248 -8.42 15.10 -13.20
C ASP A 248 -7.33 14.45 -12.32
N ILE A 249 -6.55 15.21 -11.52
CA ILE A 249 -5.61 14.65 -10.54
C ILE A 249 -6.28 14.37 -9.20
N ILE A 250 -7.21 15.23 -8.74
CA ILE A 250 -7.94 15.00 -7.48
C ILE A 250 -8.92 13.81 -7.63
N ASP A 251 -9.64 13.72 -8.76
CA ASP A 251 -10.47 12.54 -9.11
C ASP A 251 -9.65 11.23 -9.19
N PHE A 252 -8.36 11.33 -9.52
CA PHE A 252 -7.47 10.17 -9.59
C PHE A 252 -6.99 9.73 -8.20
N ILE A 253 -6.65 10.69 -7.32
CA ILE A 253 -6.20 10.43 -5.95
C ILE A 253 -7.33 9.82 -5.11
N PHE A 254 -8.54 10.35 -5.20
CA PHE A 254 -9.71 9.88 -4.44
C PHE A 254 -10.53 8.82 -5.18
N ASN A 255 -9.90 8.07 -6.11
CA ASN A 255 -10.59 7.04 -6.89
C ASN A 255 -10.78 5.74 -6.09
N GLU A 256 -12.01 5.50 -5.63
CA GLU A 256 -12.38 4.29 -4.87
C GLU A 256 -11.99 2.97 -5.57
N ASN A 257 -12.01 2.91 -6.91
CA ASN A 257 -11.65 1.70 -7.64
C ASN A 257 -10.14 1.44 -7.60
N TYR A 258 -9.29 2.48 -7.67
CA TYR A 258 -7.83 2.32 -7.54
C TYR A 258 -7.43 2.04 -6.10
N ILE A 259 -8.07 2.69 -5.12
CA ILE A 259 -7.91 2.38 -3.70
C ILE A 259 -8.26 0.90 -3.43
N SER A 260 -9.40 0.43 -3.93
CA SER A 260 -9.85 -0.96 -3.79
C SER A 260 -8.92 -1.95 -4.51
N GLN A 261 -8.37 -1.59 -5.68
CA GLN A 261 -7.37 -2.41 -6.37
C GLN A 261 -6.05 -2.50 -5.60
N HIS A 262 -5.58 -1.39 -5.03
CA HIS A 262 -4.38 -1.37 -4.19
C HIS A 262 -4.56 -2.26 -2.95
N LEU A 263 -5.69 -2.19 -2.25
CA LEU A 263 -5.98 -3.08 -1.10
C LEU A 263 -6.16 -4.55 -1.51
N GLY A 264 -6.89 -4.80 -2.60
CA GLY A 264 -7.07 -6.15 -3.14
C GLY A 264 -5.74 -6.82 -3.52
N SER A 265 -4.73 -6.05 -3.95
CA SER A 265 -3.39 -6.56 -4.26
C SER A 265 -2.65 -7.16 -3.05
N PHE A 266 -3.04 -6.78 -1.83
CA PHE A 266 -2.51 -7.32 -0.58
C PHE A 266 -3.40 -8.44 0.00
N ASN A 267 -4.43 -8.89 -0.71
CA ASN A 267 -5.49 -9.76 -0.18
C ASN A 267 -6.32 -9.12 0.96
N TYR A 268 -6.38 -7.79 1.08
CA TYR A 268 -7.23 -7.12 2.07
C TYR A 268 -8.68 -7.03 1.58
N ASP A 269 -9.66 -7.43 2.42
CA ASP A 269 -11.09 -7.43 2.05
C ASP A 269 -11.77 -6.09 2.36
N ALA A 270 -11.53 -5.11 1.48
CA ALA A 270 -12.12 -3.77 1.55
C ALA A 270 -13.66 -3.76 1.62
N ASN A 271 -14.35 -4.84 1.21
CA ASN A 271 -15.82 -4.93 1.25
C ASN A 271 -16.37 -5.23 2.66
N LYS A 272 -15.53 -5.78 3.56
CA LYS A 272 -15.94 -6.14 4.94
C LYS A 272 -15.22 -5.31 5.99
N LEU A 273 -14.05 -4.78 5.66
CA LEU A 273 -13.33 -3.78 6.45
C LEU A 273 -13.22 -2.53 5.58
N PRO A 274 -14.25 -1.66 5.59
CA PRO A 274 -14.27 -0.49 4.73
C PRO A 274 -13.07 0.43 4.97
N LEU A 275 -12.78 1.20 3.91
CA LEU A 275 -11.59 2.02 3.77
C LEU A 275 -11.37 2.93 5.00
N GLY A 276 -10.15 2.95 5.52
CA GLY A 276 -9.74 3.88 6.58
C GLY A 276 -10.36 3.69 7.97
N LYS A 277 -11.05 2.57 8.23
CA LYS A 277 -11.80 2.35 9.49
C LYS A 277 -11.08 1.53 10.56
N LEU A 278 -9.83 1.11 10.32
CA LEU A 278 -9.01 0.51 11.38
C LEU A 278 -8.54 1.60 12.33
N SER A 279 -8.52 1.35 13.64
CA SER A 279 -7.97 2.33 14.58
C SER A 279 -6.45 2.45 14.47
N LYS A 280 -5.91 3.62 14.84
CA LYS A 280 -4.45 3.86 14.94
C LYS A 280 -3.76 2.81 15.83
N ASP A 281 -4.42 2.39 16.89
CA ASP A 281 -3.96 1.31 17.77
C ASP A 281 -3.90 -0.04 17.06
N THR A 282 -4.88 -0.38 16.22
CA THR A 282 -4.84 -1.62 15.43
C THR A 282 -3.72 -1.61 14.40
N VAL A 283 -3.49 -0.47 13.74
CA VAL A 283 -2.37 -0.26 12.79
C VAL A 283 -1.01 -0.39 13.52
N ALA A 284 -0.84 0.27 14.67
CA ALA A 284 0.37 0.20 15.49
C ALA A 284 0.64 -1.22 16.02
N ASN A 285 -0.41 -1.93 16.46
CA ASN A 285 -0.31 -3.34 16.85
C ASN A 285 0.12 -4.23 15.68
N GLY A 286 -0.40 -3.97 14.46
CA GLY A 286 0.03 -4.65 13.23
C GLY A 286 1.53 -4.49 12.98
N TYR A 287 2.01 -3.25 13.00
CA TYR A 287 3.45 -2.93 12.89
C TYR A 287 4.30 -3.64 13.95
N SER A 288 3.87 -3.63 15.21
CA SER A 288 4.59 -4.29 16.31
C SER A 288 4.79 -5.80 16.09
N VAL A 289 3.81 -6.51 15.49
CA VAL A 289 4.02 -7.92 15.11
C VAL A 289 4.96 -8.06 13.92
N LEU A 290 4.88 -7.18 12.91
CA LEU A 290 5.81 -7.17 11.78
C LEU A 290 7.26 -6.89 12.23
N LYS A 291 7.45 -6.11 13.30
CA LYS A 291 8.75 -5.87 13.95
C LYS A 291 9.32 -7.14 14.60
N GLU A 292 8.52 -7.88 15.36
CA GLU A 292 8.93 -9.20 15.88
C GLU A 292 9.26 -10.19 14.74
N ILE A 293 8.55 -10.13 13.60
CA ILE A 293 8.88 -10.93 12.41
C ILE A 293 10.22 -10.49 11.80
N ALA A 294 10.49 -9.19 11.70
CA ALA A 294 11.76 -8.65 11.21
C ALA A 294 12.95 -9.13 12.07
N GLU A 295 12.81 -9.02 13.39
CA GLU A 295 13.81 -9.51 14.36
C GLU A 295 14.01 -11.03 14.23
N ALA A 296 12.95 -11.81 14.01
CA ALA A 296 13.05 -13.25 13.75
C ALA A 296 13.78 -13.57 12.43
N LEU A 297 13.59 -12.77 11.37
CA LEU A 297 14.33 -12.92 10.11
C LEU A 297 15.82 -12.56 10.27
N GLU A 298 16.16 -11.49 10.99
CA GLU A 298 17.56 -11.13 11.25
C GLU A 298 18.29 -12.21 12.05
N ASN A 299 17.62 -12.85 13.01
CA ASN A 299 18.17 -14.00 13.74
C ASN A 299 18.35 -15.25 12.84
N LYS A 300 17.43 -15.49 11.90
CA LYS A 300 17.51 -16.56 10.88
C LYS A 300 18.71 -16.34 9.93
N ASP A 301 18.92 -15.10 9.50
CA ASP A 301 19.94 -14.73 8.51
C ASP A 301 21.35 -14.57 9.12
N SER A 302 21.46 -14.09 10.38
CA SER A 302 22.73 -13.91 11.10
C SER A 302 23.41 -15.21 11.54
N GLY A 303 22.74 -16.35 11.39
CA GLY A 303 23.33 -17.67 11.65
C GLY A 303 23.63 -17.96 13.12
N THR A 304 23.05 -17.21 14.06
CA THR A 304 23.21 -17.41 15.51
C THR A 304 22.69 -18.78 15.97
N ASP A 305 21.67 -19.33 15.31
CA ASP A 305 21.21 -20.72 15.46
C ASP A 305 22.13 -21.76 14.77
N ALA A 306 23.01 -21.34 13.85
CA ALA A 306 23.90 -22.21 13.08
C ALA A 306 25.28 -22.42 13.75
N ALA A 307 25.60 -21.68 14.81
CA ALA A 307 26.86 -21.77 15.56
C ALA A 307 27.00 -23.01 16.46
N SER A 308 26.27 -24.10 16.17
CA SER A 308 26.64 -25.44 16.64
C SER A 308 26.99 -26.33 15.44
N GLY A 309 28.29 -26.59 15.27
CA GLY A 309 28.85 -27.41 14.19
C GLY A 309 28.56 -28.91 14.32
N SER A 310 27.30 -29.29 14.56
CA SER A 310 26.86 -30.66 14.75
C SER A 310 25.87 -31.07 13.65
N SER A 311 26.34 -31.94 12.75
CA SER A 311 25.53 -32.61 11.72
C SER A 311 24.67 -33.74 12.33
N GLY A 312 23.85 -33.41 13.33
CA GLY A 312 23.02 -34.36 14.07
C GLY A 312 21.52 -34.03 14.09
N PRO A 313 20.68 -34.93 14.63
CA PRO A 313 19.21 -34.81 14.64
C PRO A 313 18.67 -33.53 15.31
N LYS A 314 19.48 -32.83 16.10
CA LYS A 314 19.15 -31.52 16.70
C LYS A 314 18.83 -30.44 15.66
N ARG A 315 19.41 -30.49 14.45
CA ARG A 315 19.15 -29.50 13.38
C ARG A 315 17.70 -29.56 12.85
N GLY A 316 17.07 -30.74 12.88
CA GLY A 316 15.65 -30.90 12.55
C GLY A 316 14.73 -30.25 13.58
N ALA A 317 15.06 -30.38 14.87
CA ALA A 317 14.32 -29.74 15.96
C ALA A 317 14.46 -28.21 15.93
N ALA A 318 15.66 -27.67 15.68
CA ALA A 318 15.88 -26.23 15.54
C ALA A 318 15.09 -25.65 14.34
N LYS A 319 15.15 -26.28 13.16
CA LYS A 319 14.39 -25.85 11.99
C LYS A 319 12.87 -25.93 12.21
N LYS A 320 12.39 -26.94 12.94
CA LYS A 320 10.97 -27.07 13.34
C LYS A 320 10.56 -25.98 14.34
N LYS A 321 11.43 -25.60 15.28
CA LYS A 321 11.20 -24.51 16.23
C LYS A 321 11.16 -23.14 15.53
N ALA A 322 12.11 -22.83 14.66
CA ALA A 322 12.12 -21.59 13.88
C ALA A 322 10.89 -21.47 12.97
N GLY A 323 10.51 -22.56 12.28
CA GLY A 323 9.25 -22.59 11.50
C GLY A 323 7.99 -22.38 12.35
N ASN A 324 8.01 -22.77 13.62
CA ASN A 324 6.90 -22.53 14.54
C ASN A 324 6.77 -21.05 14.92
N VAL A 325 7.89 -20.34 15.13
CA VAL A 325 7.90 -18.91 15.46
C VAL A 325 7.26 -18.07 14.35
N PHE A 326 7.66 -18.28 13.08
CA PHE A 326 7.04 -17.54 11.97
C PHE A 326 5.55 -17.86 11.83
N VAL A 327 5.12 -19.10 12.08
CA VAL A 327 3.69 -19.46 12.09
C VAL A 327 2.94 -18.76 13.22
N GLU A 328 3.48 -18.71 14.43
CA GLU A 328 2.87 -18.03 15.60
C GLU A 328 2.73 -16.52 15.35
N LEU A 329 3.81 -15.86 14.92
CA LEU A 329 3.80 -14.43 14.62
C LEU A 329 2.88 -14.10 13.45
N THR A 330 2.89 -14.89 12.37
CA THR A 330 1.98 -14.69 11.24
C THR A 330 0.52 -14.91 11.64
N ASN A 331 0.21 -15.93 12.47
CA ASN A 331 -1.14 -16.12 13.03
C ASN A 331 -1.60 -14.89 13.79
N ARG A 332 -0.72 -14.30 14.61
CA ARG A 332 -1.01 -13.11 15.42
C ARG A 332 -1.24 -11.89 14.53
N TYR A 333 -0.36 -11.67 13.54
CA TYR A 333 -0.48 -10.57 12.58
C TYR A 333 -1.78 -10.67 11.77
N TYR A 334 -2.07 -11.80 11.11
CA TYR A 334 -3.32 -12.00 10.36
C TYR A 334 -4.57 -12.12 11.23
N SER A 335 -4.45 -12.13 12.57
CA SER A 335 -5.58 -11.97 13.49
C SER A 335 -5.86 -10.49 13.77
N ILE A 336 -4.84 -9.62 13.72
CA ILE A 336 -4.93 -8.16 13.91
C ILE A 336 -5.29 -7.45 12.60
N ILE A 337 -4.62 -7.80 11.49
CA ILE A 337 -4.85 -7.26 10.14
C ILE A 337 -5.48 -8.36 9.28
N PRO A 338 -6.81 -8.36 9.06
CA PRO A 338 -7.48 -9.48 8.40
C PRO A 338 -7.23 -9.53 6.90
N HIS A 339 -7.02 -10.74 6.40
CA HIS A 339 -6.68 -11.02 5.01
C HIS A 339 -7.62 -12.08 4.42
N ALA A 340 -8.01 -11.95 3.16
CA ALA A 340 -8.89 -12.86 2.44
C ALA A 340 -8.12 -13.80 1.49
N PHE A 341 -7.51 -14.84 2.05
CA PHE A 341 -6.77 -15.88 1.30
C PHE A 341 -7.65 -16.81 0.44
N GLY A 342 -8.94 -16.50 0.24
CA GLY A 342 -9.92 -17.43 -0.30
C GLY A 342 -9.88 -18.76 0.49
N ARG A 343 -10.06 -19.90 -0.18
CA ARG A 343 -9.98 -21.23 0.46
C ARG A 343 -8.55 -21.74 0.71
N SER A 344 -7.54 -21.03 0.21
CA SER A 344 -6.13 -21.38 0.41
C SER A 344 -5.68 -21.18 1.86
N LYS A 345 -4.65 -21.92 2.27
CA LYS A 345 -3.97 -21.74 3.56
C LYS A 345 -3.31 -20.33 3.60
N PRO A 346 -3.41 -19.56 4.69
CA PRO A 346 -2.70 -18.30 4.82
C PRO A 346 -1.17 -18.50 4.68
N THR A 347 -0.52 -17.59 3.96
CA THR A 347 0.92 -17.64 3.67
C THR A 347 1.74 -17.31 4.91
N VAL A 348 2.76 -18.10 5.25
CA VAL A 348 3.64 -17.78 6.39
C VAL A 348 4.59 -16.64 5.97
N ILE A 349 4.70 -15.60 6.79
CA ILE A 349 5.64 -14.49 6.55
C ILE A 349 7.01 -14.91 7.09
N ASP A 350 7.83 -15.55 6.23
CA ASP A 350 9.17 -16.03 6.60
C ASP A 350 10.30 -15.56 5.66
N THR A 351 10.04 -14.54 4.84
CA THR A 351 11.03 -13.86 3.98
C THR A 351 10.91 -12.35 4.08
N GLN A 352 12.02 -11.65 3.77
CA GLN A 352 12.05 -10.17 3.76
C GLN A 352 11.07 -9.58 2.71
N ASP A 353 10.90 -10.24 1.56
CA ASP A 353 9.96 -9.82 0.50
C ASP A 353 8.51 -9.85 0.98
N LEU A 354 8.09 -10.93 1.68
CA LEU A 354 6.75 -11.03 2.24
C LEU A 354 6.56 -10.01 3.37
N LEU A 355 7.53 -9.88 4.28
CA LEU A 355 7.50 -8.87 5.33
C LEU A 355 7.33 -7.45 4.75
N LYS A 356 8.03 -7.13 3.67
CA LYS A 356 7.90 -5.85 2.97
C LYS A 356 6.50 -5.62 2.39
N GLN A 357 5.89 -6.63 1.78
CA GLN A 357 4.51 -6.51 1.27
C GLN A 357 3.52 -6.17 2.38
N GLU A 358 3.69 -6.77 3.56
CA GLU A 358 2.84 -6.52 4.72
C GLU A 358 3.10 -5.14 5.36
N VAL A 359 4.36 -4.68 5.38
CA VAL A 359 4.71 -3.31 5.78
C VAL A 359 4.11 -2.27 4.82
N ASP A 360 4.20 -2.49 3.51
CA ASP A 360 3.57 -1.64 2.50
C ASP A 360 2.04 -1.59 2.68
N LEU A 361 1.39 -2.71 3.06
CA LEU A 361 -0.04 -2.77 3.38
C LEU A 361 -0.37 -1.91 4.60
N VAL A 362 0.30 -2.13 5.74
CA VAL A 362 -0.01 -1.40 6.98
C VAL A 362 0.25 0.11 6.81
N GLY A 363 1.27 0.50 6.04
CA GLY A 363 1.48 1.89 5.63
C GLY A 363 0.36 2.45 4.75
N THR A 364 -0.09 1.66 3.76
CA THR A 364 -1.24 2.03 2.90
C THR A 364 -2.52 2.21 3.73
N LEU A 365 -2.78 1.34 4.71
CA LEU A 365 -3.95 1.45 5.60
C LEU A 365 -3.90 2.73 6.45
N ALA A 366 -2.73 3.12 6.94
CA ALA A 366 -2.53 4.36 7.72
C ALA A 366 -2.76 5.64 6.89
N GLU A 367 -2.40 5.65 5.59
CA GLU A 367 -2.73 6.79 4.71
C GLU A 367 -4.20 6.79 4.26
N LEU A 368 -4.82 5.60 4.18
CA LEU A 368 -6.23 5.47 3.82
C LEU A 368 -7.19 5.86 4.95
N GLU A 369 -6.77 5.81 6.21
CA GLU A 369 -7.49 6.40 7.34
C GLU A 369 -7.74 7.89 7.11
N GLU A 370 -6.66 8.64 6.92
CA GLU A 370 -6.68 10.09 6.66
C GLU A 370 -7.41 10.41 5.34
N THR A 371 -7.20 9.59 4.30
CA THR A 371 -7.87 9.74 3.00
C THR A 371 -9.38 9.49 3.10
N SER A 372 -9.82 8.51 3.90
CA SER A 372 -11.25 8.26 4.12
C SER A 372 -11.91 9.40 4.88
N GLY A 373 -11.24 9.96 5.90
CA GLY A 373 -11.76 11.12 6.64
C GLY A 373 -11.92 12.38 5.76
N ILE A 374 -11.11 12.52 4.71
CA ILE A 374 -11.30 13.56 3.69
C ILE A 374 -12.54 13.26 2.83
N MET A 375 -12.71 12.02 2.38
CA MET A 375 -13.80 11.61 1.48
C MET A 375 -15.18 11.58 2.17
N SER A 376 -15.24 11.25 3.47
CA SER A 376 -16.47 11.33 4.28
C SER A 376 -16.72 12.72 4.87
N GLY A 377 -15.78 13.67 4.70
CA GLY A 377 -15.94 15.04 5.13
C GLY A 377 -17.22 15.69 4.56
N HIS A 378 -17.80 16.61 5.33
CA HIS A 378 -19.08 17.25 5.01
C HIS A 378 -19.06 18.03 3.68
N VAL A 379 -19.36 17.36 2.57
CA VAL A 379 -19.59 18.01 1.27
C VAL A 379 -20.89 18.82 1.36
N SER A 380 -20.75 20.14 1.38
CA SER A 380 -21.89 21.06 1.26
C SER A 380 -22.69 20.72 0.00
N LYS A 381 -24.03 20.64 0.10
CA LYS A 381 -24.92 20.40 -1.07
C LYS A 381 -24.81 21.49 -2.18
N LYS A 382 -24.00 22.52 -1.97
CA LYS A 382 -23.70 23.62 -2.90
C LYS A 382 -22.36 23.46 -3.63
N GLU A 383 -21.61 22.41 -3.35
CA GLU A 383 -20.26 22.19 -3.85
C GLU A 383 -20.15 20.83 -4.55
N HIS A 384 -19.23 20.71 -5.51
CA HIS A 384 -18.93 19.46 -6.20
C HIS A 384 -17.95 18.61 -5.35
N PRO A 385 -18.12 17.28 -5.23
CA PRO A 385 -17.33 16.47 -4.30
C PRO A 385 -15.80 16.55 -4.49
N THR A 386 -15.31 16.62 -5.73
CA THR A 386 -13.87 16.78 -6.04
C THR A 386 -13.31 18.10 -5.50
N ASP A 387 -14.14 19.15 -5.48
CA ASP A 387 -13.76 20.49 -5.08
C ASP A 387 -13.67 20.54 -3.54
N ALA A 388 -14.64 19.93 -2.86
CA ALA A 388 -14.61 19.70 -1.41
C ALA A 388 -13.41 18.83 -1.00
N ASN A 389 -13.12 17.74 -1.72
CA ASN A 389 -11.93 16.90 -1.47
C ASN A 389 -10.63 17.70 -1.59
N LEU A 390 -10.52 18.57 -2.59
CA LEU A 390 -9.36 19.47 -2.74
C LEU A 390 -9.26 20.46 -1.57
N HIS A 391 -10.36 21.12 -1.19
CA HIS A 391 -10.36 22.03 -0.05
C HIS A 391 -9.97 21.33 1.25
N SER A 392 -10.44 20.10 1.46
CA SER A 392 -10.09 19.25 2.61
C SER A 392 -8.62 18.86 2.66
N LEU A 393 -7.87 18.86 1.55
CA LEU A 393 -6.40 18.67 1.56
C LEU A 393 -5.67 19.84 2.24
N GLU A 394 -6.26 21.03 2.31
CA GLU A 394 -5.64 22.25 2.86
C GLU A 394 -4.27 22.57 2.23
N LEU A 395 -4.19 22.51 0.89
CA LEU A 395 -3.04 23.02 0.15
C LEU A 395 -3.11 24.56 0.04
N ASP A 396 -1.97 25.23 0.22
CA ASP A 396 -1.84 26.66 -0.03
C ASP A 396 -1.57 26.94 -1.53
N GLU A 397 -1.06 25.95 -2.28
CA GLU A 397 -0.90 25.97 -3.74
C GLU A 397 -1.16 24.59 -4.34
N ILE A 398 -1.96 24.52 -5.40
CA ILE A 398 -1.92 23.47 -6.42
C ILE A 398 -2.11 24.13 -7.79
N ALA A 399 -1.06 24.17 -8.60
CA ALA A 399 -1.07 24.90 -9.87
C ALA A 399 -0.43 24.07 -10.99
N PRO A 400 -1.14 23.79 -12.11
CA PRO A 400 -0.54 23.06 -13.22
C PRO A 400 0.63 23.86 -13.83
N VAL A 401 1.72 23.16 -14.15
CA VAL A 401 2.85 23.73 -14.88
C VAL A 401 2.59 23.56 -16.38
N ASP A 402 2.64 24.66 -17.13
CA ASP A 402 2.44 24.67 -18.58
C ASP A 402 3.61 23.96 -19.28
N VAL A 403 3.28 23.01 -20.15
CA VAL A 403 4.21 22.15 -20.90
C VAL A 403 5.19 22.95 -21.78
N GLU A 404 4.83 24.17 -22.16
CA GLU A 404 5.71 25.02 -22.97
C GLU A 404 6.75 25.81 -22.16
N THR A 405 6.68 25.79 -20.83
CA THR A 405 7.66 26.47 -19.97
C THR A 405 8.98 25.74 -19.85
N ASP A 406 10.06 26.49 -19.62
CA ASP A 406 11.37 25.93 -19.32
C ASP A 406 11.36 25.09 -18.02
N GLU A 407 10.51 25.47 -17.06
CA GLU A 407 10.25 24.71 -15.83
C GLU A 407 9.74 23.28 -16.11
N PHE A 408 8.71 23.15 -16.95
CA PHE A 408 8.22 21.83 -17.34
C PHE A 408 9.30 21.07 -18.12
N LYS A 409 9.96 21.70 -19.09
CA LYS A 409 10.96 21.06 -19.97
C LYS A 409 12.17 20.54 -19.19
N ALA A 410 12.69 21.31 -18.24
CA ALA A 410 13.82 20.93 -17.40
C ALA A 410 13.47 19.77 -16.45
N LEU A 411 12.31 19.82 -15.78
CA LEU A 411 11.87 18.75 -14.86
C LEU A 411 11.40 17.51 -15.61
N GLU A 412 10.84 17.64 -16.82
CA GLU A 412 10.53 16.52 -17.70
C GLU A 412 11.81 15.81 -18.17
N ALA A 413 12.87 16.56 -18.51
CA ALA A 413 14.18 15.97 -18.80
C ALA A 413 14.75 15.22 -17.59
N TYR A 414 14.69 15.80 -16.38
CA TYR A 414 15.11 15.14 -15.14
C TYR A 414 14.35 13.81 -14.94
N CYS A 415 13.03 13.80 -15.18
CA CYS A 415 12.22 12.58 -15.15
C CYS A 415 12.63 11.56 -16.23
N LYS A 416 12.69 11.98 -17.51
CA LYS A 416 12.90 11.08 -18.66
C LYS A 416 14.25 10.39 -18.59
N GLU A 417 15.32 11.14 -18.38
CA GLU A 417 16.68 10.60 -18.40
C GLU A 417 16.94 9.69 -17.20
N THR A 418 16.54 10.09 -15.98
CA THR A 418 16.72 9.26 -14.79
C THR A 418 15.81 8.03 -14.72
N TYR A 419 14.70 8.04 -15.46
CA TYR A 419 13.90 6.83 -15.68
C TYR A 419 14.55 5.91 -16.73
N ALA A 420 15.01 6.46 -17.85
CA ALA A 420 15.59 5.68 -18.96
C ALA A 420 16.93 5.01 -18.61
N TYR A 421 17.70 5.59 -17.68
CA TYR A 421 19.01 5.08 -17.25
C TYR A 421 18.89 3.67 -16.63
N GLY A 422 19.19 2.65 -17.44
CA GLY A 422 19.11 1.22 -17.06
C GLY A 422 17.80 0.53 -17.43
N ASN A 423 16.68 1.25 -17.57
CA ASN A 423 15.38 0.70 -17.96
C ASN A 423 15.22 0.66 -19.50
N TYR A 424 16.18 0.05 -20.20
CA TYR A 424 16.19 0.00 -21.66
C TYR A 424 14.91 -0.62 -22.24
N GLY A 425 14.09 0.21 -22.90
CA GLY A 425 12.88 -0.19 -23.61
C GLY A 425 11.56 -0.01 -22.84
N GLN A 426 11.59 0.30 -21.54
CA GLN A 426 10.38 0.73 -20.84
C GLN A 426 10.02 2.16 -21.26
N LYS A 427 8.72 2.42 -21.42
CA LYS A 427 8.21 3.75 -21.76
C LYS A 427 7.65 4.44 -20.52
N MET A 428 7.86 5.73 -20.43
CA MET A 428 7.19 6.60 -19.48
C MET A 428 6.74 7.87 -20.22
N THR A 429 5.63 8.46 -19.81
CA THR A 429 5.15 9.76 -20.28
C THR A 429 4.66 10.56 -19.09
N LEU A 430 5.20 11.77 -18.91
CA LEU A 430 4.70 12.73 -17.93
C LEU A 430 3.40 13.33 -18.48
N GLU A 431 2.26 13.01 -17.86
CA GLU A 431 0.94 13.49 -18.31
C GLU A 431 0.68 14.91 -17.80
N ASN A 432 0.95 15.15 -16.52
CA ASN A 432 0.78 16.45 -15.86
C ASN A 432 1.83 16.65 -14.78
N MET A 433 2.15 17.93 -14.52
CA MET A 433 2.99 18.39 -13.43
C MET A 433 2.26 19.54 -12.73
N PHE A 434 2.27 19.55 -11.40
CA PHE A 434 1.68 20.60 -10.58
C PHE A 434 2.71 21.12 -9.61
N ARG A 435 2.85 22.45 -9.48
CA ARG A 435 3.46 23.04 -8.28
C ARG A 435 2.51 22.81 -7.12
N ILE A 436 3.04 22.41 -5.97
CA ILE A 436 2.27 22.23 -4.74
C ILE A 436 2.96 22.92 -3.56
N GLU A 437 2.17 23.45 -2.65
CA GLU A 437 2.62 23.95 -1.35
C GLU A 437 1.59 23.52 -0.30
N ARG A 438 2.07 22.82 0.73
CA ARG A 438 1.24 22.35 1.85
C ARG A 438 1.15 23.41 2.92
N ARG A 439 -0.05 23.60 3.50
CA ARG A 439 -0.25 24.54 4.62
C ARG A 439 0.71 24.28 5.77
N GLY A 440 1.41 25.33 6.19
CA GLY A 440 2.36 25.30 7.31
C GLY A 440 3.69 24.59 7.02
N GLU A 441 3.87 23.96 5.86
CA GLU A 441 5.11 23.22 5.54
C GLU A 441 6.32 24.14 5.35
N ARG A 442 6.14 25.27 4.65
CA ARG A 442 7.15 26.32 4.58
C ARG A 442 7.49 26.91 5.96
N GLN A 443 6.50 27.05 6.84
CA GLN A 443 6.73 27.59 8.19
C GLN A 443 7.58 26.62 9.01
N ARG A 444 7.20 25.32 9.05
CA ARG A 444 7.95 24.23 9.69
C ARG A 444 9.39 24.16 9.18
N TRP A 445 9.60 24.36 7.89
CA TRP A 445 10.94 24.37 7.28
C TRP A 445 11.81 25.54 7.77
N LEU A 446 11.25 26.75 7.79
CA LEU A 446 11.96 27.95 8.25
C LEU A 446 12.26 27.90 9.74
N GLU A 447 11.33 27.40 10.55
CA GLU A 447 11.54 27.19 12.00
C GLU A 447 12.64 26.15 12.29
N GLY A 448 12.82 25.17 11.41
CA GLY A 448 13.94 24.23 11.46
C GLY A 448 15.29 24.81 11.01
N GLY A 449 15.33 26.05 10.50
CA GLY A 449 16.55 26.69 10.01
C GLY A 449 17.10 26.12 8.70
N TRP A 450 16.30 25.35 7.96
CA TRP A 450 16.77 24.60 6.79
C TRP A 450 17.07 25.45 5.55
N ASP A 451 16.56 26.69 5.50
CA ASP A 451 16.84 27.67 4.44
C ASP A 451 18.22 28.35 4.64
N ASP A 452 18.66 28.48 5.89
CA ASP A 452 19.90 29.15 6.31
C ASP A 452 21.09 28.18 6.48
N LEU A 453 20.96 26.92 6.06
CA LEU A 453 22.04 25.95 6.14
C LEU A 453 23.27 26.43 5.35
N PRO A 454 24.50 26.34 5.92
CA PRO A 454 25.70 26.69 5.19
C PRO A 454 25.92 25.74 4.01
N ASN A 455 26.55 26.24 2.95
CA ASN A 455 27.05 25.41 1.87
C ASN A 455 27.93 24.27 2.41
N ALA A 456 27.89 23.13 1.73
CA ALA A 456 28.69 21.98 2.07
C ALA A 456 30.20 22.25 1.89
N GLU A 457 31.03 21.33 2.38
CA GLU A 457 32.51 21.45 2.35
C GLU A 457 33.08 21.61 0.92
N ASP A 458 32.34 21.14 -0.10
CA ASP A 458 32.62 21.30 -1.53
C ASP A 458 32.20 22.68 -2.11
N GLY A 459 31.63 23.56 -1.28
CA GLY A 459 31.12 24.87 -1.67
C GLY A 459 29.72 24.86 -2.30
N THR A 460 29.11 23.68 -2.49
CA THR A 460 27.78 23.54 -3.10
C THR A 460 26.64 23.75 -2.09
N SER A 461 25.44 24.03 -2.57
CA SER A 461 24.26 24.16 -1.72
C SER A 461 23.94 22.85 -0.97
N PRO A 462 23.42 22.93 0.27
CA PRO A 462 23.04 21.75 1.03
C PRO A 462 21.68 21.16 0.64
N ARG A 463 20.91 21.85 -0.22
CA ARG A 463 19.54 21.46 -0.58
C ARG A 463 19.50 20.69 -1.90
N LEU A 464 18.76 19.59 -1.94
CA LEU A 464 18.56 18.75 -3.13
C LEU A 464 17.08 18.68 -3.52
N LEU A 465 16.81 18.50 -4.82
CA LEU A 465 15.49 18.20 -5.37
C LEU A 465 15.41 16.70 -5.72
N LEU A 466 14.68 15.93 -4.91
CA LEU A 466 14.68 14.46 -4.97
C LEU A 466 13.26 13.90 -5.18
N PHE A 467 13.17 12.75 -5.83
CA PHE A 467 11.92 12.04 -6.06
C PHE A 467 11.45 11.28 -4.82
N HIS A 468 10.13 11.23 -4.60
CA HIS A 468 9.48 10.24 -3.74
C HIS A 468 8.27 9.62 -4.47
N GLY A 469 8.25 8.30 -4.62
CA GLY A 469 7.14 7.57 -5.25
C GLY A 469 6.33 6.78 -4.23
N SER A 470 5.01 6.73 -4.39
CA SER A 470 4.11 5.96 -3.52
C SER A 470 2.87 5.50 -4.29
N ARG A 471 2.09 4.57 -3.73
CA ARG A 471 0.81 4.13 -4.30
C ARG A 471 -0.16 5.29 -4.41
N SER A 472 -1.00 5.33 -5.46
CA SER A 472 -1.93 6.45 -5.66
C SER A 472 -2.89 6.63 -4.47
N SER A 473 -3.29 5.52 -3.84
CA SER A 473 -4.08 5.45 -2.60
C SER A 473 -3.52 6.26 -1.44
N ASN A 474 -2.21 6.52 -1.42
CA ASN A 474 -1.53 7.18 -0.31
C ASN A 474 -1.49 8.70 -0.46
N PHE A 475 -1.78 9.22 -1.66
CA PHE A 475 -1.60 10.65 -1.95
C PHE A 475 -2.62 11.57 -1.26
N GLY A 476 -3.80 11.07 -0.87
CA GLY A 476 -4.73 11.85 -0.03
C GLY A 476 -4.09 12.19 1.32
N GLY A 477 -3.65 11.16 2.04
CA GLY A 477 -2.92 11.29 3.31
C GLY A 477 -1.61 12.07 3.19
N ILE A 478 -0.80 11.84 2.15
CA ILE A 478 0.48 12.57 1.94
C ILE A 478 0.24 14.04 1.60
N LEU A 479 -0.74 14.37 0.76
CA LEU A 479 -1.05 15.78 0.45
C LEU A 479 -1.73 16.50 1.62
N LYS A 480 -2.38 15.79 2.55
CA LYS A 480 -2.97 16.36 3.78
C LYS A 480 -1.96 16.52 4.92
N ASN A 481 -1.22 15.48 5.25
CA ASN A 481 -0.37 15.41 6.44
C ASN A 481 1.14 15.45 6.16
N GLY A 482 1.56 15.24 4.91
CA GLY A 482 2.96 15.28 4.48
C GLY A 482 3.62 13.91 4.46
N LEU A 483 4.90 13.87 4.10
CA LEU A 483 5.70 12.66 4.26
C LEU A 483 5.97 12.43 5.75
N LYS A 484 5.60 11.24 6.23
CA LYS A 484 5.78 10.81 7.62
C LYS A 484 7.05 9.97 7.74
N ILE A 485 7.70 10.01 8.90
CA ILE A 485 8.71 9.01 9.26
C ILE A 485 7.97 7.75 9.72
N ALA A 486 8.50 6.57 9.40
CA ALA A 486 7.90 5.32 9.84
C ALA A 486 7.87 5.24 11.39
N PRO A 487 6.75 4.82 12.00
CA PRO A 487 6.57 4.89 13.45
C PRO A 487 7.54 3.95 14.21
N PRO A 488 7.82 4.18 15.50
CA PRO A 488 8.74 3.35 16.30
C PRO A 488 8.38 1.85 16.35
N GLU A 489 7.09 1.54 16.20
CA GLU A 489 6.51 0.20 16.16
C GLU A 489 6.79 -0.52 14.84
N ALA A 490 7.09 0.21 13.76
CA ALA A 490 7.40 -0.39 12.48
C ALA A 490 8.71 -1.21 12.51
N PRO A 491 8.83 -2.25 11.68
CA PRO A 491 10.10 -2.96 11.49
C PRO A 491 11.16 -2.07 10.81
N HIS A 492 12.24 -1.78 11.54
CA HIS A 492 13.35 -0.94 11.07
C HIS A 492 14.60 -1.78 10.76
N ASN A 493 14.60 -2.45 9.60
CA ASN A 493 15.79 -3.11 9.07
C ASN A 493 16.22 -2.49 7.73
N GLY A 494 17.47 -2.71 7.33
CA GLY A 494 18.01 -2.10 6.11
C GLY A 494 17.24 -2.48 4.83
N TYR A 495 16.69 -3.70 4.76
CA TYR A 495 15.90 -4.13 3.60
C TYR A 495 14.63 -3.27 3.44
N LEU A 496 13.90 -3.08 4.53
CA LEU A 496 12.66 -2.30 4.59
C LEU A 496 12.89 -0.78 4.51
N GLN A 497 14.06 -0.31 4.93
CA GLN A 497 14.46 1.09 4.80
C GLN A 497 14.56 1.60 3.36
N ARG A 498 14.40 0.73 2.34
CA ARG A 498 14.23 1.15 0.95
C ARG A 498 12.83 1.69 0.65
N THR A 499 11.87 1.46 1.53
CA THR A 499 10.44 1.43 1.21
C THR A 499 9.59 2.31 2.11
N THR A 500 10.24 3.01 3.04
CA THR A 500 9.62 3.92 4.00
C THR A 500 9.34 5.29 3.36
N SER A 501 8.32 5.99 3.88
CA SER A 501 7.83 7.28 3.36
C SER A 501 8.82 8.45 3.48
N ASP A 502 9.91 8.27 4.22
CA ASP A 502 11.04 9.20 4.38
C ASP A 502 12.20 8.95 3.38
N THR A 503 12.09 7.91 2.53
CA THR A 503 13.08 7.60 1.50
C THR A 503 12.89 8.47 0.26
N LEU A 504 13.95 9.17 -0.12
CA LEU A 504 14.05 10.08 -1.25
C LEU A 504 15.17 9.63 -2.20
N LEU A 505 14.98 9.83 -3.50
CA LEU A 505 15.76 9.19 -4.56
C LEU A 505 16.15 10.23 -5.62
N ASP A 506 17.39 10.23 -6.09
CA ASP A 506 17.83 11.08 -7.22
C ASP A 506 17.43 10.51 -8.59
N MET A 507 17.07 9.22 -8.64
CA MET A 507 16.72 8.51 -9.87
C MET A 507 15.25 8.09 -9.93
N LEU A 508 14.48 8.63 -10.89
CA LEU A 508 13.04 8.35 -11.02
C LEU A 508 12.72 6.85 -11.20
N LYS A 509 13.60 6.06 -11.84
CA LYS A 509 13.37 4.62 -12.07
C LYS A 509 13.02 3.82 -10.81
N LEU A 510 13.48 4.26 -9.64
CA LEU A 510 13.22 3.60 -8.35
C LEU A 510 11.90 4.08 -7.76
N SER A 511 11.67 5.40 -7.71
CA SER A 511 10.40 6.01 -7.31
C SER A 511 9.23 5.49 -8.13
N ALA A 512 9.42 5.28 -9.44
CA ALA A 512 8.44 4.67 -10.33
C ALA A 512 8.02 3.26 -9.85
N GLY A 513 8.93 2.46 -9.31
CA GLY A 513 8.62 1.14 -8.75
C GLY A 513 7.67 1.19 -7.55
N TYR A 514 7.84 2.19 -6.67
CA TYR A 514 6.98 2.40 -5.51
C TYR A 514 5.58 2.93 -5.84
N THR A 515 5.32 3.33 -7.09
CA THR A 515 3.98 3.73 -7.51
C THR A 515 2.99 2.57 -7.62
N TYR A 516 3.50 1.35 -7.87
CA TYR A 516 2.67 0.18 -8.23
C TYR A 516 1.62 0.49 -9.31
N SER A 517 1.98 1.33 -10.28
CA SER A 517 1.08 1.94 -11.27
C SER A 517 0.17 0.96 -12.03
N GLY A 518 0.57 -0.30 -12.18
CA GLY A 518 -0.27 -1.37 -12.76
C GLY A 518 -1.58 -1.65 -12.00
N LEU A 519 -1.76 -1.12 -10.80
CA LEU A 519 -3.00 -1.17 -9.99
C LEU A 519 -3.87 0.10 -10.15
N SER A 520 -3.42 1.05 -10.97
CA SER A 520 -4.06 2.35 -11.23
C SER A 520 -3.92 2.74 -12.70
N ASP A 521 -4.35 1.82 -13.60
CA ASP A 521 -4.33 1.97 -15.06
C ASP A 521 -2.94 2.28 -15.67
N ASN A 522 -1.86 1.77 -15.08
CA ASN A 522 -0.47 2.13 -15.40
C ASN A 522 -0.14 3.61 -15.22
N VAL A 523 -0.96 4.37 -14.47
CA VAL A 523 -0.65 5.74 -14.03
C VAL A 523 -0.08 5.67 -12.61
N GLY A 524 1.07 6.29 -12.39
CA GLY A 524 1.67 6.45 -11.06
C GLY A 524 1.82 7.93 -10.70
N LEU A 525 1.86 8.20 -9.39
CA LEU A 525 2.11 9.53 -8.84
C LEU A 525 3.47 9.57 -8.17
N VAL A 526 4.24 10.63 -8.44
CA VAL A 526 5.57 10.85 -7.87
C VAL A 526 5.68 12.30 -7.43
N LEU A 527 6.31 12.53 -6.28
CA LEU A 527 6.64 13.86 -5.77
C LEU A 527 8.06 14.23 -6.16
N LEU A 528 8.31 15.52 -6.40
CA LEU A 528 9.63 16.12 -6.25
C LEU A 528 9.63 16.97 -4.99
N CYS A 529 10.59 16.69 -4.11
CA CYS A 529 10.71 17.28 -2.80
C CYS A 529 12.02 18.09 -2.71
N GLU A 530 11.95 19.27 -2.12
CA GLU A 530 13.12 20.02 -1.65
C GLU A 530 13.54 19.42 -0.31
N VAL A 531 14.82 19.03 -0.20
CA VAL A 531 15.36 18.27 0.93
C VAL A 531 16.62 18.96 1.44
N ALA A 532 16.65 19.27 2.73
CA ALA A 532 17.87 19.67 3.43
C ALA A 532 18.75 18.42 3.58
N ALA A 533 19.72 18.22 2.68
CA ALA A 533 20.40 16.93 2.54
C ALA A 533 21.85 16.95 3.02
N LYS A 534 22.62 18.00 2.71
CA LYS A 534 24.03 18.09 3.16
C LYS A 534 24.14 18.82 4.51
N PRO A 535 25.16 18.53 5.32
CA PRO A 535 26.09 17.40 5.17
C PRO A 535 25.40 16.07 5.55
N TYR A 536 25.49 15.04 4.71
CA TYR A 536 24.92 13.72 5.00
C TYR A 536 25.95 12.75 5.61
N LEU A 537 25.46 11.72 6.30
CA LEU A 537 26.23 10.57 6.74
C LEU A 537 26.28 9.54 5.60
N HIS A 538 27.47 9.22 5.08
CA HIS A 538 27.63 8.15 4.10
C HIS A 538 27.53 6.77 4.76
N ARG A 539 26.81 5.83 4.14
CA ARG A 539 26.79 4.41 4.55
C ARG A 539 26.93 3.45 3.35
N ILE A 540 27.97 2.63 3.38
CA ILE A 540 28.28 1.61 2.35
C ILE A 540 27.29 0.44 2.37
N LYS A 541 26.69 0.17 3.53
CA LYS A 541 25.75 -0.94 3.72
C LYS A 541 24.37 -0.41 4.09
N ASN A 542 23.38 -1.16 3.62
CA ASN A 542 21.97 -0.98 3.92
C ASN A 542 21.73 -1.53 5.36
N THR A 543 22.07 -0.73 6.37
CA THR A 543 22.02 -1.09 7.80
C THR A 543 20.99 -0.26 8.55
N GLN A 544 20.51 -0.80 9.68
CA GLN A 544 19.49 -0.27 10.59
C GLN A 544 19.45 1.27 10.78
N PHE A 545 18.25 1.80 11.01
CA PHE A 545 17.92 3.23 11.12
C PHE A 545 18.96 4.07 11.88
N ALA A 546 19.52 5.07 11.19
CA ALA A 546 20.76 5.74 11.59
C ALA A 546 20.55 7.13 12.24
N ALA A 547 19.33 7.50 12.61
CA ALA A 547 19.03 8.88 13.04
C ALA A 547 19.87 9.34 14.23
N ASP A 548 20.12 8.47 15.22
CA ASP A 548 20.93 8.82 16.38
C ASP A 548 22.43 8.94 16.04
N GLU A 549 22.93 8.15 15.09
CA GLU A 549 24.28 8.33 14.53
C GLU A 549 24.39 9.63 13.73
N CYS A 550 23.37 10.00 12.95
CA CYS A 550 23.35 11.26 12.19
C CYS A 550 23.34 12.46 13.13
N LYS A 551 22.51 12.44 14.18
CA LYS A 551 22.50 13.45 15.25
C LYS A 551 23.87 13.54 15.94
N ALA A 552 24.46 12.41 16.33
CA ALA A 552 25.78 12.38 16.96
C ALA A 552 26.89 12.92 16.03
N ALA A 553 26.82 12.60 14.74
CA ALA A 553 27.75 13.06 13.71
C ALA A 553 27.44 14.47 13.15
N LYS A 554 26.39 15.14 13.66
CA LYS A 554 25.89 16.44 13.18
C LYS A 554 25.66 16.47 11.67
N LYS A 555 25.09 15.41 11.13
CA LYS A 555 24.63 15.31 9.74
C LYS A 555 23.15 15.62 9.65
N THR A 556 22.65 15.90 8.46
CA THR A 556 21.24 16.26 8.23
C THR A 556 20.40 15.03 7.92
N LEU A 557 20.91 14.13 7.08
CA LEU A 557 20.34 12.81 6.77
C LEU A 557 21.46 11.78 6.56
N PHE A 558 21.11 10.52 6.26
CA PHE A 558 22.09 9.56 5.72
C PHE A 558 21.85 9.26 4.23
N LYS A 559 22.95 9.05 3.51
CA LYS A 559 23.00 8.68 2.09
C LYS A 559 23.60 7.28 1.96
N THR A 560 22.90 6.35 1.31
CA THR A 560 23.46 5.03 0.99
C THR A 560 24.44 5.14 -0.19
N GLU A 561 25.61 4.51 -0.09
CA GLU A 561 26.63 4.59 -1.13
C GLU A 561 26.23 3.87 -2.42
N ALA A 562 26.38 4.59 -3.51
CA ALA A 562 25.95 4.24 -4.85
C ALA A 562 26.70 5.08 -5.88
N THR A 563 26.44 4.83 -7.16
CA THR A 563 26.96 5.65 -8.25
C THR A 563 26.42 7.09 -8.11
N ASP A 564 27.29 8.10 -7.99
CA ASP A 564 26.83 9.49 -7.86
C ASP A 564 26.59 10.16 -9.23
N HIS A 565 25.84 11.27 -9.23
CA HIS A 565 25.79 12.12 -10.42
C HIS A 565 27.11 12.88 -10.58
N ALA A 566 27.63 12.92 -11.82
CA ALA A 566 28.91 13.56 -12.11
C ALA A 566 28.85 15.08 -11.85
N GLU A 567 27.74 15.70 -12.22
CA GLU A 567 27.46 17.13 -12.03
C GLU A 567 26.03 17.33 -11.51
N TRP A 568 25.84 18.44 -10.80
CA TRP A 568 24.56 18.89 -10.25
C TRP A 568 24.35 20.35 -10.63
N VAL A 569 23.13 20.70 -11.03
CA VAL A 569 22.74 22.04 -11.46
C VAL A 569 21.75 22.67 -10.49
N ASP A 570 21.74 24.00 -10.45
CA ASP A 570 20.76 24.79 -9.69
C ASP A 570 19.39 24.67 -10.37
N ALA A 571 18.45 24.02 -9.69
CA ALA A 571 17.12 23.73 -10.19
C ALA A 571 16.29 25.00 -10.40
N GLY A 572 16.45 26.04 -9.57
CA GLY A 572 15.80 27.35 -9.77
C GLY A 572 16.27 28.02 -11.04
N LYS A 573 17.57 28.00 -11.31
CA LYS A 573 18.13 28.52 -12.58
C LYS A 573 17.74 27.68 -13.80
N ALA A 574 17.73 26.36 -13.68
CA ALA A 574 17.41 25.45 -14.79
C ALA A 574 15.92 25.47 -15.16
N THR A 575 15.03 25.75 -14.19
CA THR A 575 13.58 25.85 -14.40
C THR A 575 13.08 27.28 -14.63
N GLY A 576 13.85 28.28 -14.19
CA GLY A 576 13.36 29.66 -14.06
C GLY A 576 12.47 29.90 -12.82
N ASN A 577 12.29 28.91 -11.94
CA ASN A 577 11.46 29.03 -10.75
C ASN A 577 12.30 29.43 -9.51
N SER A 578 12.33 30.73 -9.21
CA SER A 578 13.11 31.27 -8.08
C SER A 578 12.70 30.73 -6.70
N LYS A 579 11.52 30.10 -6.56
CA LYS A 579 11.16 29.41 -5.31
C LYS A 579 12.05 28.19 -5.01
N ILE A 580 12.83 27.69 -5.96
CA ILE A 580 13.84 26.62 -5.79
C ILE A 580 15.27 27.10 -6.11
N ASP A 581 15.54 28.41 -6.05
CA ASP A 581 16.90 28.93 -6.25
C ASP A 581 17.89 28.32 -5.25
N GLY A 582 19.00 27.82 -5.78
CA GLY A 582 20.01 27.13 -4.98
C GLY A 582 19.61 25.73 -4.52
N VAL A 583 18.45 25.19 -4.87
CA VAL A 583 18.18 23.75 -4.69
C VAL A 583 18.85 23.01 -5.84
N LEU A 584 19.64 21.97 -5.57
CA LEU A 584 20.36 21.24 -6.61
C LEU A 584 19.53 20.07 -7.14
N MET A 585 19.52 19.89 -8.46
CA MET A 585 19.07 18.66 -9.12
C MET A 585 20.21 18.08 -9.99
N PRO A 586 20.20 16.78 -10.29
CA PRO A 586 21.20 16.18 -11.18
C PRO A 586 21.28 16.86 -12.54
N ASP A 587 22.51 17.04 -13.06
CA ASP A 587 22.65 17.31 -14.48
C ASP A 587 22.38 16.02 -15.27
N VAL A 588 21.35 16.06 -16.13
CA VAL A 588 20.95 14.92 -16.96
C VAL A 588 21.49 14.97 -18.38
N SER A 589 22.16 16.05 -18.79
CA SER A 589 22.73 16.20 -20.14
C SER A 589 23.73 15.09 -20.47
N ASN A 590 24.48 14.62 -19.46
CA ASN A 590 25.46 13.54 -19.57
C ASN A 590 25.19 12.42 -18.54
N ILE A 591 23.93 11.99 -18.37
CA ILE A 591 23.56 10.98 -17.34
C ILE A 591 24.31 9.63 -17.44
N GLN A 592 24.90 9.33 -18.61
CA GLN A 592 25.74 8.12 -18.80
C GLN A 592 27.13 8.24 -18.16
N GLU A 593 27.55 9.44 -17.76
CA GLU A 593 28.86 9.73 -17.16
C GLU A 593 28.85 9.69 -15.62
N ARG A 594 27.73 9.26 -15.00
CA ARG A 594 27.61 9.06 -13.54
C ARG A 594 28.84 8.36 -12.94
N ALA A 595 29.31 8.87 -11.81
CA ALA A 595 30.57 8.51 -11.18
C ALA A 595 30.56 7.06 -10.69
N LYS A 596 31.28 6.17 -11.39
CA LYS A 596 31.29 4.72 -11.16
C LYS A 596 32.03 4.34 -9.87
N SER A 597 31.27 4.13 -8.80
CA SER A 597 31.64 3.24 -7.70
C SER A 597 31.20 1.80 -8.02
N GLU A 598 31.89 0.78 -7.48
CA GLU A 598 31.35 -0.58 -7.48
C GLU A 598 30.28 -0.73 -6.38
N PRO A 599 29.21 -1.55 -6.56
CA PRO A 599 28.85 -2.35 -7.73
C PRO A 599 27.58 -1.83 -8.45
N TRP A 600 27.29 -2.41 -9.62
CA TRP A 600 26.23 -2.06 -10.60
C TRP A 600 24.75 -2.08 -10.12
N TRP A 601 24.48 -2.21 -8.82
CA TRP A 601 23.13 -2.41 -8.26
C TRP A 601 22.73 -1.42 -7.15
N SER A 602 23.58 -0.45 -6.79
CA SER A 602 23.20 0.64 -5.89
C SER A 602 23.06 1.98 -6.63
N ASP A 603 21.87 2.54 -6.52
CA ASP A 603 21.56 3.95 -6.75
C ASP A 603 21.38 4.66 -5.40
N ASN A 604 21.49 5.99 -5.37
CA ASN A 604 21.50 6.73 -4.12
C ASN A 604 20.10 6.75 -3.48
N MET A 605 20.06 6.51 -2.17
CA MET A 605 18.92 6.79 -1.32
C MET A 605 19.33 7.84 -0.30
N TYR A 606 18.44 8.79 -0.07
CA TYR A 606 18.55 9.85 0.92
C TYR A 606 17.38 9.66 1.89
N VAL A 607 17.66 9.42 3.16
CA VAL A 607 16.60 9.10 4.14
C VAL A 607 16.63 10.12 5.25
N ALA A 608 15.63 11.00 5.23
CA ALA A 608 15.42 11.99 6.28
C ALA A 608 14.96 11.31 7.57
N TYR A 609 15.23 11.92 8.72
CA TYR A 609 14.70 11.47 10.02
C TYR A 609 14.06 12.61 10.81
N ASP A 610 13.80 13.73 10.14
CA ASP A 610 12.99 14.84 10.63
C ASP A 610 12.12 15.36 9.48
N VAL A 611 10.79 15.34 9.65
CA VAL A 611 9.82 15.76 8.62
C VAL A 611 9.85 17.27 8.32
N SER A 612 10.58 18.06 9.11
CA SER A 612 10.85 19.47 8.80
C SER A 612 11.90 19.64 7.70
N GLN A 613 12.77 18.65 7.47
CA GLN A 613 13.85 18.65 6.46
C GLN A 613 13.37 18.45 5.02
N VAL A 614 12.06 18.31 4.81
CA VAL A 614 11.47 17.96 3.51
C VAL A 614 10.26 18.86 3.24
N ARG A 615 10.23 19.46 2.05
CA ARG A 615 9.08 20.19 1.50
C ARG A 615 8.67 19.59 0.17
N LEU A 616 7.37 19.36 -0.01
CA LEU A 616 6.83 18.97 -1.30
C LEU A 616 6.84 20.19 -2.24
N ARG A 617 7.36 20.02 -3.47
CA ARG A 617 7.46 21.12 -4.45
C ARG A 617 6.64 20.85 -5.71
N TYR A 618 6.66 19.62 -6.20
CA TYR A 618 5.88 19.21 -7.36
C TYR A 618 5.18 17.86 -7.17
N LEU A 619 3.98 17.75 -7.74
CA LEU A 619 3.27 16.50 -7.96
C LEU A 619 3.33 16.15 -9.46
N LEU A 620 3.80 14.94 -9.76
CA LEU A 620 3.96 14.42 -11.12
C LEU A 620 2.95 13.29 -11.35
N LYS A 621 2.16 13.39 -12.41
CA LYS A 621 1.25 12.34 -12.89
C LYS A 621 1.86 11.69 -14.12
N MET A 622 2.15 10.39 -14.04
CA MET A 622 3.02 9.72 -15.00
C MET A 622 2.40 8.42 -15.51
N LYS A 623 2.31 8.26 -16.84
CA LYS A 623 1.91 7.02 -17.49
C LYS A 623 3.12 6.15 -17.75
N PHE A 624 3.08 4.91 -17.29
CA PHE A 624 4.10 3.89 -17.55
C PHE A 624 3.62 2.93 -18.65
N GLY A 625 4.57 2.45 -19.45
CA GLY A 625 4.32 1.48 -20.51
C GLY A 625 4.10 0.08 -19.94
N SER A 626 3.11 -0.63 -20.48
CA SER A 626 2.83 -2.05 -20.27
C SER A 626 3.84 -2.97 -20.96
#